data_AF-Q8L2D0-F1
#
_entry.id   AF-Q8L2D0-F1
#
_cell.length_a   1.000
_cell.length_b   1.000
_cell.length_c   1.000
_cell.angle_alpha   90.00
_cell.angle_beta   90.00
_cell.angle_gamma   90.00
#
_symmetry.space_group_name_H-M   'P 1'
#
loop_
_entity.id
_entity.type
_entity.pdbx_description
1 polymer ?
#
loop_
_entity_poly.entity_id
_entity_poly.type
_entity_poly.pdbx_seq_one_letter_code
_entity_poly.pdbx_strand_id
1 'polypeptide(L)'
;MVPFVPNYLDVMDLLQFCYKHVAIPVKGGYHSFFRHYHFDDFQIEAGKAEFRAKVNTIFARNGLAYELLVSGDITRMLSPELKQMMASISIPVEKELRSMLMRANEKIINYDVTIRYDALKELWDFWERLKSISYPTDKRESVKKLLDAAAHTSEFRSVLEIEAKALTDIGNSYFIRHTEIKQIKIQESDHIEYLYQRMFSLIHLLLKTLPS
;
A
#
# COMPACT_ATOMS: atom_id res chain seq x y z
N MET A 1 -30.46 -4.80 19.67
CA MET A 1 -29.47 -5.87 19.44
C MET A 1 -28.46 -5.33 18.45
N VAL A 2 -27.18 -5.24 18.83
CA VAL A 2 -26.14 -4.83 17.87
C VAL A 2 -25.95 -6.02 16.90
N PRO A 3 -26.07 -5.82 15.59
CA PRO A 3 -25.83 -6.90 14.64
C PRO A 3 -24.39 -7.40 14.76
N PHE A 4 -24.20 -8.72 14.73
CA PHE A 4 -22.87 -9.29 14.65
C PHE A 4 -22.20 -8.83 13.35
N VAL A 5 -21.00 -8.26 13.47
CA VAL A 5 -20.15 -7.89 12.34
C VAL A 5 -18.83 -8.64 12.52
N PRO A 6 -18.44 -9.55 11.60
CA PRO A 6 -17.19 -10.26 11.70
C PRO A 6 -16.00 -9.29 11.57
N ASN A 7 -14.86 -9.65 12.15
CA ASN A 7 -13.62 -8.91 11.92
C ASN A 7 -13.29 -8.95 10.42
N TYR A 8 -13.01 -7.80 9.82
CA TYR A 8 -12.75 -7.72 8.40
C TYR A 8 -11.51 -8.52 7.97
N LEU A 9 -10.49 -8.66 8.84
CA LEU A 9 -9.31 -9.47 8.55
C LEU A 9 -9.68 -10.95 8.39
N ASP A 10 -10.53 -11.47 9.28
CA ASP A 10 -11.04 -12.84 9.17
C ASP A 10 -11.83 -13.04 7.87
N VAL A 11 -12.59 -12.03 7.45
CA VAL A 11 -13.32 -12.07 6.17
C VAL A 11 -12.35 -12.09 4.99
N MET A 12 -11.30 -11.25 5.00
CA MET A 12 -10.30 -11.24 3.93
C MET A 12 -9.56 -12.57 3.83
N ASP A 13 -9.18 -13.17 4.97
CA ASP A 13 -8.52 -14.47 5.02
C ASP A 13 -9.45 -15.59 4.52
N LEU A 14 -10.72 -15.57 4.93
CA LEU A 14 -11.74 -16.52 4.48
C LEU A 14 -11.95 -16.43 2.96
N LEU A 15 -12.04 -15.23 2.39
CA LEU A 15 -12.19 -15.04 0.94
C LEU A 15 -11.00 -15.63 0.17
N GLN A 16 -9.77 -15.39 0.65
CA GLN A 16 -8.55 -15.94 0.04
C GLN A 16 -8.48 -17.47 0.19
N PHE A 17 -8.89 -18.01 1.34
CA PHE A 17 -9.01 -19.45 1.55
C PHE A 17 -10.04 -20.08 0.58
N CYS A 18 -11.23 -19.50 0.48
CA CYS A 18 -12.25 -19.95 -0.46
C CYS A 18 -11.75 -19.92 -1.91
N TYR A 19 -11.06 -18.85 -2.32
CA TYR A 19 -10.46 -18.78 -3.65
C TYR A 19 -9.45 -19.91 -3.90
N LYS A 20 -8.64 -20.28 -2.91
CA LYS A 20 -7.65 -21.37 -3.05
C LYS A 20 -8.30 -22.74 -3.26
N HIS A 21 -9.53 -22.94 -2.78
CA HIS A 21 -10.19 -24.25 -2.75
C HIS A 21 -11.47 -24.37 -3.58
N VAL A 22 -11.95 -23.28 -4.20
CA VAL A 22 -13.16 -23.29 -5.01
C VAL A 22 -12.94 -23.97 -6.36
N ALA A 23 -13.95 -24.72 -6.81
CA ALA A 23 -14.03 -25.31 -8.14
C ALA A 23 -15.50 -25.47 -8.55
N ILE A 24 -15.78 -25.46 -9.86
CA ILE A 24 -17.13 -25.76 -10.37
C ILE A 24 -17.28 -27.28 -10.48
N PRO A 25 -18.27 -27.90 -9.82
CA PRO A 25 -18.48 -29.33 -9.96
C PRO A 25 -19.00 -29.65 -11.36
N VAL A 26 -18.42 -30.69 -11.98
CA VAL A 26 -18.89 -31.23 -13.25
C VAL A 26 -19.92 -32.31 -12.96
N LYS A 27 -21.17 -32.06 -13.38
CA LYS A 27 -22.28 -32.98 -13.18
C LYS A 27 -22.00 -34.28 -13.93
N GLY A 28 -22.02 -35.38 -13.17
CA GLY A 28 -21.78 -36.71 -13.68
C GLY A 28 -23.02 -37.56 -13.87
N GLY A 29 -22.83 -38.88 -13.81
CA GLY A 29 -23.90 -39.87 -13.95
C GLY A 29 -24.99 -39.77 -12.87
N TYR A 30 -26.23 -40.13 -13.22
CA TYR A 30 -27.36 -40.17 -12.28
C TYR A 30 -27.46 -41.52 -11.59
N HIS A 31 -27.46 -41.55 -10.26
CA HIS A 31 -27.71 -42.74 -9.47
C HIS A 31 -29.21 -42.89 -9.15
N SER A 32 -29.91 -43.70 -9.93
CA SER A 32 -31.38 -43.82 -9.86
C SER A 32 -31.91 -44.33 -8.51
N PHE A 33 -31.20 -45.24 -7.84
CA PHE A 33 -31.62 -45.79 -6.54
C PHE A 33 -31.56 -44.76 -5.40
N PHE A 34 -30.58 -43.85 -5.42
CA PHE A 34 -30.39 -42.80 -4.41
C PHE A 34 -30.84 -41.42 -4.89
N ARG A 35 -31.38 -41.35 -6.11
CA ARG A 35 -31.97 -40.19 -6.77
C ARG A 35 -31.10 -38.92 -6.78
N HIS A 36 -29.79 -39.06 -6.94
CA HIS A 36 -28.86 -37.92 -7.06
C HIS A 36 -27.89 -38.11 -8.23
N TYR A 37 -27.26 -37.01 -8.65
CA TYR A 37 -26.16 -37.03 -9.62
C TYR A 37 -24.82 -37.11 -8.90
N HIS A 38 -23.89 -37.90 -9.42
CA HIS A 38 -22.49 -37.83 -9.02
C HIS A 38 -21.82 -36.58 -9.57
N PHE A 39 -20.65 -36.25 -9.03
CA PHE A 39 -19.72 -35.33 -9.67
C PHE A 39 -18.59 -36.14 -10.28
N ASP A 40 -18.37 -35.96 -11.57
CA ASP A 40 -17.34 -36.70 -12.30
C ASP A 40 -15.98 -35.99 -12.23
N ASP A 41 -15.99 -34.66 -12.05
CA ASP A 41 -14.78 -33.84 -11.99
C ASP A 41 -15.05 -32.46 -11.34
N PHE A 42 -14.01 -31.65 -11.15
CA PHE A 42 -14.06 -30.29 -10.63
C PHE A 42 -13.22 -29.31 -11.46
N GLN A 43 -13.86 -28.33 -12.09
CA GLN A 43 -13.19 -27.29 -12.87
C GLN A 43 -12.66 -26.18 -11.96
N ILE A 44 -11.41 -26.32 -11.53
CA ILE A 44 -10.74 -25.41 -10.58
C ILE A 44 -10.61 -24.00 -11.17
N GLU A 45 -10.03 -23.85 -12.35
CA GLU A 45 -9.74 -22.53 -12.94
C GLU A 45 -11.02 -21.74 -13.26
N ALA A 46 -12.05 -22.42 -13.77
CA ALA A 46 -13.35 -21.81 -14.00
C ALA A 46 -14.01 -21.36 -12.69
N GLY A 47 -13.92 -22.17 -11.63
CA GLY A 47 -14.43 -21.82 -10.30
C GLY A 47 -13.70 -20.64 -9.66
N LYS A 48 -12.37 -20.59 -9.77
CA LYS A 48 -11.56 -19.46 -9.33
C LYS A 48 -11.93 -18.18 -10.07
N ALA A 49 -12.05 -18.24 -11.39
CA ALA A 49 -12.42 -17.09 -12.21
C ALA A 49 -13.81 -16.55 -11.83
N GLU A 50 -14.80 -17.43 -11.69
CA GLU A 50 -16.15 -17.05 -11.28
C GLU A 50 -16.18 -16.46 -9.86
N PHE A 51 -15.50 -17.11 -8.90
CA PHE A 51 -15.41 -16.64 -7.51
C PHE A 51 -14.76 -15.26 -7.44
N ARG A 52 -13.61 -15.07 -8.09
CA ARG A 52 -12.91 -13.79 -8.16
C ARG A 52 -13.80 -12.69 -8.74
N ALA A 53 -14.50 -12.97 -9.84
CA ALA A 53 -15.40 -12.00 -10.46
C ALA A 53 -16.53 -11.57 -9.49
N LYS A 54 -17.11 -12.52 -8.75
CA LYS A 54 -18.16 -12.24 -7.76
C LYS A 54 -17.63 -11.41 -6.59
N VAL A 55 -16.49 -11.79 -6.01
CA VAL A 55 -15.87 -11.05 -4.89
C VAL A 55 -15.53 -9.61 -5.31
N ASN A 56 -14.88 -9.41 -6.45
CA ASN A 56 -14.54 -8.08 -6.94
C ASN A 56 -15.79 -7.25 -7.28
N THR A 57 -16.87 -7.87 -7.75
CA THR A 57 -18.16 -7.21 -7.93
C THR A 57 -18.72 -6.72 -6.60
N ILE A 58 -18.63 -7.51 -5.52
CA ILE A 58 -19.05 -7.11 -4.18
C ILE A 58 -18.21 -5.93 -3.69
N PHE A 59 -16.89 -5.99 -3.81
CA PHE A 59 -16.02 -4.88 -3.44
C PHE A 59 -16.40 -3.58 -4.16
N ALA A 60 -16.51 -3.62 -5.49
CA ALA A 60 -16.86 -2.45 -6.30
C ALA A 60 -18.24 -1.87 -5.96
N ARG A 61 -19.26 -2.71 -5.80
CA ARG A 61 -20.64 -2.25 -5.50
C ARG A 61 -20.76 -1.58 -4.14
N ASN A 62 -19.87 -1.89 -3.21
CA ASN A 62 -19.87 -1.33 -1.85
C ASN A 62 -18.82 -0.23 -1.67
N GLY A 63 -18.18 0.24 -2.75
CA GLY A 63 -17.12 1.26 -2.65
C GLY A 63 -15.89 0.79 -1.88
N LEU A 64 -15.72 -0.51 -1.71
CA LEU A 64 -14.55 -1.08 -1.05
C LEU A 64 -13.43 -1.16 -2.08
N ALA A 65 -12.40 -0.35 -1.90
CA ALA A 65 -11.33 -0.27 -2.86
C ALA A 65 -10.28 -1.37 -2.61
N TYR A 66 -10.73 -2.62 -2.70
CA TYR A 66 -9.94 -3.85 -2.68
C TYR A 66 -10.09 -4.61 -4.00
N GLU A 67 -9.10 -5.44 -4.32
CA GLU A 67 -9.14 -6.37 -5.44
C GLU A 67 -8.58 -7.73 -4.99
N LEU A 68 -9.35 -8.80 -5.24
CA LEU A 68 -8.84 -10.17 -5.25
C LEU A 68 -8.13 -10.41 -6.58
N LEU A 69 -6.82 -10.64 -6.54
CA LEU A 69 -5.97 -10.86 -7.70
C LEU A 69 -6.09 -12.30 -8.23
N VAL A 70 -5.56 -12.54 -9.43
CA VAL A 70 -5.46 -13.90 -10.01
C VAL A 70 -4.54 -14.80 -9.19
N SER A 71 -3.57 -14.23 -8.46
CA SER A 71 -2.75 -14.97 -7.49
C SER A 71 -3.57 -15.53 -6.32
N GLY A 72 -4.74 -14.94 -6.05
CA GLY A 72 -5.56 -15.21 -4.87
C GLY A 72 -5.28 -14.29 -3.69
N ASP A 73 -4.37 -13.33 -3.84
CA ASP A 73 -4.12 -12.31 -2.82
C ASP A 73 -5.15 -11.18 -2.94
N ILE A 74 -5.59 -10.67 -1.79
CA ILE A 74 -6.38 -9.43 -1.75
C ILE A 74 -5.43 -8.25 -1.57
N THR A 75 -5.65 -7.17 -2.32
CA THR A 75 -4.86 -5.93 -2.21
C THR A 75 -5.76 -4.70 -2.13
N ARG A 76 -5.27 -3.64 -1.47
CA ARG A 76 -5.87 -2.31 -1.49
C ARG A 76 -5.55 -1.64 -2.82
N MET A 77 -6.58 -1.19 -3.53
CA MET A 77 -6.45 -0.38 -4.73
C MET A 77 -6.07 1.05 -4.37
N LEU A 78 -4.86 1.46 -4.71
CA LEU A 78 -4.42 2.86 -4.59
C LEU A 78 -5.02 3.74 -5.70
N SER A 79 -5.02 5.06 -5.47
CA SER A 79 -5.32 6.05 -6.50
C SER A 79 -4.48 5.85 -7.78
N PRO A 80 -5.06 6.08 -8.98
CA PRO A 80 -4.33 5.97 -10.24
C PRO A 80 -3.05 6.84 -10.27
N GLU A 81 -3.11 8.02 -9.67
CA GLU A 81 -2.01 8.98 -9.61
C GLU A 81 -0.85 8.40 -8.78
N LEU A 82 -1.13 7.84 -7.60
CA LEU A 82 -0.11 7.22 -6.77
C LEU A 82 0.51 6.00 -7.46
N LYS A 83 -0.30 5.16 -8.12
CA LYS A 83 0.22 4.02 -8.91
C LYS A 83 1.17 4.49 -10.02
N GLN A 84 0.82 5.54 -10.74
CA GLN A 84 1.67 6.09 -11.81
C GLN A 84 2.98 6.68 -11.26
N MET A 85 2.92 7.37 -10.12
CA MET A 85 4.11 7.89 -9.45
C MET A 85 5.03 6.76 -8.99
N MET A 86 4.47 5.71 -8.37
CA MET A 86 5.22 4.53 -7.95
C MET A 86 5.89 3.80 -9.12
N ALA A 87 5.22 3.73 -10.28
CA ALA A 87 5.78 3.10 -11.47
C ALA A 87 6.91 3.91 -12.12
N SER A 88 6.95 5.23 -11.90
CA SER A 88 7.91 6.16 -12.54
C SER A 88 9.01 6.67 -11.62
N ILE A 89 9.05 6.21 -10.37
CA ILE A 89 10.05 6.67 -9.39
C ILE A 89 11.46 6.23 -9.77
N SER A 90 12.41 7.16 -9.72
CA SER A 90 13.83 6.82 -9.85
C SER A 90 14.27 5.96 -8.66
N ILE A 91 14.77 4.76 -8.94
CA ILE A 91 15.19 3.84 -7.89
C ILE A 91 16.57 4.26 -7.35
N PRO A 92 16.72 4.52 -6.03
CA PRO A 92 18.00 4.92 -5.45
C PRO A 92 19.11 3.89 -5.68
N VAL A 93 20.33 4.35 -5.97
CA VAL A 93 21.50 3.47 -6.11
C VAL A 93 21.81 2.77 -4.78
N GLU A 94 21.77 3.51 -3.66
CA GLU A 94 22.01 2.98 -2.33
C GLU A 94 21.06 1.83 -2.00
N LYS A 95 21.64 0.68 -1.65
CA LYS A 95 20.90 -0.56 -1.38
C LYS A 95 19.86 -0.40 -0.28
N GLU A 96 20.18 0.32 0.81
CA GLU A 96 19.26 0.44 1.93
C GLU A 96 18.05 1.31 1.57
N LEU A 97 18.27 2.51 1.01
CA LEU A 97 17.18 3.36 0.51
C LEU A 97 16.28 2.62 -0.49
N ARG A 98 16.88 1.90 -1.44
CA ARG A 98 16.14 1.05 -2.37
C ARG A 98 15.26 0.04 -1.65
N SER A 99 15.82 -0.67 -0.65
CA SER A 99 15.08 -1.68 0.09
C SER A 99 13.94 -1.07 0.91
N MET A 100 14.18 0.06 1.59
CA MET A 100 13.15 0.81 2.32
C MET A 100 12.00 1.24 1.41
N LEU A 101 12.31 1.80 0.24
CA LEU A 101 11.30 2.22 -0.74
C LEU A 101 10.47 1.03 -1.25
N MET A 102 11.12 -0.09 -1.59
CA MET A 102 10.43 -1.30 -2.04
C MET A 102 9.51 -1.86 -0.95
N ARG A 103 9.99 -1.95 0.30
CA ARG A 103 9.18 -2.40 1.44
C ARG A 103 7.98 -1.48 1.68
N ALA A 104 8.17 -0.17 1.59
CA ALA A 104 7.07 0.80 1.72
C ALA A 104 6.04 0.61 0.60
N ASN A 105 6.48 0.47 -0.65
CA ASN A 105 5.60 0.27 -1.82
C ASN A 105 4.84 -1.06 -1.76
N GLU A 106 5.45 -2.12 -1.22
CA GLU A 106 4.80 -3.42 -1.03
C GLU A 106 3.76 -3.38 0.09
N LYS A 107 4.07 -2.74 1.22
CA LYS A 107 3.17 -2.69 2.37
C LYS A 107 1.93 -1.81 2.13
N ILE A 108 2.04 -0.72 1.34
CA ILE A 108 0.94 0.25 1.19
C ILE A 108 -0.28 -0.33 0.44
N ILE A 109 -0.09 -1.39 -0.35
CA ILE A 109 -1.16 -2.11 -1.04
C ILE A 109 -1.78 -3.26 -0.23
N ASN A 110 -1.34 -3.48 1.01
CA ASN A 110 -1.88 -4.55 1.84
C ASN A 110 -3.34 -4.25 2.24
N TYR A 111 -4.21 -5.26 2.40
CA TYR A 111 -5.59 -5.01 2.85
C TYR A 111 -5.67 -4.62 4.34
N ASP A 112 -4.71 -5.06 5.15
CA ASP A 112 -4.59 -4.74 6.56
C ASP A 112 -4.07 -3.30 6.73
N VAL A 113 -4.92 -2.48 7.34
CA VAL A 113 -4.61 -1.07 7.64
C VAL A 113 -3.38 -0.90 8.52
N THR A 114 -3.06 -1.88 9.38
CA THR A 114 -1.88 -1.84 10.25
C THR A 114 -0.59 -2.02 9.47
N ILE A 115 -0.57 -2.93 8.49
CA ILE A 115 0.56 -3.12 7.57
C ILE A 115 0.74 -1.88 6.69
N ARG A 116 -0.36 -1.27 6.22
CA ARG A 116 -0.31 0.00 5.49
C ARG A 116 0.22 1.15 6.33
N TYR A 117 -0.11 1.20 7.62
CA TYR A 117 0.47 2.17 8.53
C TYR A 117 1.99 1.98 8.70
N ASP A 118 2.47 0.74 8.70
CA ASP A 118 3.91 0.47 8.70
C ASP A 118 4.58 0.86 7.38
N ALA A 119 3.86 0.83 6.25
CA ALA A 119 4.33 1.42 5.00
C ALA A 119 4.59 2.92 5.12
N LEU A 120 3.70 3.63 5.81
CA LEU A 120 3.83 5.07 6.07
C LEU A 120 5.07 5.37 6.92
N LYS A 121 5.31 4.60 7.98
CA LYS A 121 6.52 4.73 8.80
C LYS A 121 7.79 4.49 8.00
N GLU A 122 7.81 3.42 7.21
CA GLU A 122 8.96 3.07 6.36
C GLU A 122 9.29 4.20 5.38
N LEU A 123 8.27 4.87 4.81
CA LEU A 123 8.47 6.01 3.92
C LEU A 123 9.01 7.25 4.65
N TRP A 124 8.62 7.47 5.91
CA TRP A 124 9.21 8.53 6.74
C TRP A 124 10.64 8.20 7.15
N ASP A 125 10.96 6.94 7.47
CA ASP A 125 12.33 6.51 7.73
C ASP A 125 13.21 6.65 6.48
N PHE A 126 12.64 6.37 5.29
CA PHE A 126 13.30 6.64 4.02
C PHE A 126 13.65 8.13 3.89
N TRP A 127 12.69 9.02 4.16
CA TRP A 127 12.92 10.46 4.16
C TRP A 127 14.06 10.85 5.10
N GLU A 128 14.12 10.26 6.30
CA GLU A 128 15.19 10.53 7.26
C GLU A 128 16.56 10.09 6.81
N ARG A 129 16.62 8.94 6.13
CA ARG A 129 17.87 8.45 5.53
C ARG A 129 18.30 9.32 4.36
N LEU A 130 17.35 9.79 3.55
CA LEU A 130 17.61 10.69 2.44
C LEU A 130 18.27 12.00 2.91
N LYS A 131 17.84 12.52 4.06
CA LYS A 131 18.44 13.71 4.69
C LYS A 131 19.89 13.56 5.13
N SER A 132 20.47 12.35 5.11
CA SER A 132 21.86 12.11 5.48
C SER A 132 22.72 11.57 4.33
N ILE A 133 22.18 11.48 3.11
CA ILE A 133 22.87 10.80 2.01
C ILE A 133 24.07 11.59 1.49
N SER A 134 23.96 12.93 1.37
CA SER A 134 25.01 13.75 0.77
C SER A 134 26.01 14.26 1.80
N TYR A 135 25.55 14.60 3.00
CA TYR A 135 26.40 15.09 4.10
C TYR A 135 25.96 14.46 5.42
N PRO A 136 26.48 13.27 5.77
CA PRO A 136 26.10 12.57 7.01
C PRO A 136 26.36 13.38 8.29
N THR A 137 27.34 14.28 8.24
CA THR A 137 27.76 15.14 9.37
C THR A 137 26.93 16.41 9.53
N ASP A 138 26.20 16.83 8.49
CA ASP A 138 25.30 17.99 8.55
C ASP A 138 24.01 17.73 7.74
N LYS A 139 23.02 17.17 8.43
CA LYS A 139 21.70 16.88 7.85
C LYS A 139 21.01 18.13 7.30
N ARG A 140 21.22 19.29 7.91
CA ARG A 140 20.57 20.54 7.45
C ARG A 140 21.13 20.96 6.11
N GLU A 141 22.46 20.93 5.97
CA GLU A 141 23.12 21.24 4.70
C GLU A 141 22.80 20.21 3.62
N SER A 142 22.70 18.92 3.97
CA SER A 142 22.28 17.87 3.04
C SER A 142 20.86 18.11 2.52
N VAL A 143 19.90 18.41 3.40
CA VAL A 143 18.53 18.75 3.00
C VAL A 143 18.52 19.97 2.10
N LYS A 144 19.22 21.03 2.50
CA LYS A 144 19.27 22.28 1.73
C LYS A 144 19.71 22.02 0.29
N LYS A 145 20.79 21.27 0.08
CA LYS A 145 21.27 20.92 -1.27
C LYS A 145 20.28 20.08 -2.07
N LEU A 146 19.58 19.14 -1.44
CA LEU A 146 18.53 18.36 -2.11
C LEU A 146 17.38 19.26 -2.59
N LEU A 147 16.93 20.18 -1.73
CA LEU A 147 15.84 21.12 -2.07
C LEU A 147 16.30 22.13 -3.13
N ASP A 148 17.52 22.63 -3.04
CA ASP A 148 18.10 23.57 -4.00
C ASP A 148 18.27 22.91 -5.39
N ALA A 149 18.65 21.62 -5.44
CA ALA A 149 18.75 20.88 -6.70
C ALA A 149 17.39 20.60 -7.35
N ALA A 150 16.32 20.55 -6.56
CA ALA A 150 14.96 20.27 -7.03
C ALA A 150 14.16 21.54 -7.39
N ALA A 151 14.73 22.73 -7.17
CA ALA A 151 14.07 24.00 -7.42
C ALA A 151 14.87 24.85 -8.43
N HIS A 152 14.20 25.29 -9.49
CA HIS A 152 14.80 26.21 -10.47
C HIS A 152 14.62 27.69 -10.12
N THR A 153 13.76 28.00 -9.14
CA THR A 153 13.44 29.36 -8.70
C THR A 153 13.46 29.47 -7.17
N SER A 154 13.78 30.66 -6.65
CA SER A 154 13.77 30.94 -5.21
C SER A 154 12.40 30.72 -4.58
N GLU A 155 11.34 31.09 -5.29
CA GLU A 155 9.96 31.00 -4.82
C GLU A 155 9.55 29.54 -4.63
N PHE A 156 9.85 28.68 -5.62
CA PHE A 156 9.53 27.26 -5.53
C PHE A 156 10.42 26.54 -4.51
N ARG A 157 11.69 26.94 -4.38
CA ARG A 157 12.55 26.45 -3.30
C ARG A 157 11.88 26.68 -1.95
N SER A 158 11.37 27.89 -1.68
CA SER A 158 10.67 28.18 -0.41
C SER A 158 9.44 27.29 -0.18
N VAL A 159 8.69 26.97 -1.25
CA VAL A 159 7.57 26.00 -1.17
C VAL A 159 8.06 24.63 -0.74
N LEU A 160 9.14 24.11 -1.34
CA LEU A 160 9.71 22.81 -0.99
C LEU A 160 10.24 22.78 0.45
N GLU A 161 10.84 23.87 0.94
CA GLU A 161 11.31 23.96 2.32
C GLU A 161 10.16 23.93 3.34
N ILE A 162 9.08 24.68 3.06
CA ILE A 162 7.86 24.67 3.88
C ILE A 162 7.27 23.26 3.91
N GLU A 163 7.19 22.60 2.75
CA GLU A 163 6.61 21.26 2.63
C GLU A 163 7.47 20.21 3.37
N ALA A 164 8.78 20.20 3.15
CA ALA A 164 9.71 19.29 3.83
C ALA A 164 9.68 19.46 5.35
N LYS A 165 9.55 20.70 5.82
CA LYS A 165 9.37 21.01 7.25
C LYS A 165 8.03 20.48 7.76
N ALA A 166 6.93 20.79 7.08
CA ALA A 166 5.59 20.33 7.48
C ALA A 166 5.51 18.79 7.56
N LEU A 167 6.09 18.08 6.59
CA LEU A 167 6.15 16.61 6.59
C LEU A 167 7.01 16.06 7.73
N THR A 168 8.11 16.74 8.07
CA THR A 168 8.94 16.38 9.23
C THR A 168 8.16 16.58 10.54
N ASP A 169 7.46 17.70 10.68
CA ASP A 169 6.67 18.02 11.86
C ASP A 169 5.48 17.05 12.04
N ILE A 170 4.82 16.66 10.94
CA ILE A 170 3.80 15.59 10.93
C ILE A 170 4.41 14.28 11.45
N GLY A 171 5.58 13.87 10.92
CA GLY A 171 6.24 12.64 11.35
C GLY A 171 6.52 12.59 12.85
N ASN A 172 6.91 13.73 13.44
CA ASN A 172 7.20 13.84 14.88
C ASN A 172 5.94 13.93 15.75
N SER A 173 4.86 14.50 15.22
CA SER A 173 3.61 14.74 15.96
C SER A 173 2.72 13.49 16.03
N TYR A 174 2.68 12.72 14.95
CA TYR A 174 1.97 11.44 14.89
C TYR A 174 2.90 10.31 15.31
N PHE A 175 2.35 9.15 15.66
CA PHE A 175 3.12 7.94 16.03
C PHE A 175 3.79 7.27 14.81
N ILE A 176 4.26 8.10 13.88
CA ILE A 176 4.98 7.74 12.66
C ILE A 176 6.47 7.67 12.98
N ARG A 177 6.98 8.56 13.85
CA ARG A 177 8.37 8.56 14.34
C ARG A 177 8.48 8.71 15.85
N HIS A 178 9.48 8.05 16.44
CA HIS A 178 9.82 8.05 17.88
C HIS A 178 8.64 7.76 18.79
N THR A 179 8.58 6.56 19.35
CA THR A 179 7.46 6.11 20.19
C THR A 179 7.40 6.86 21.52
N GLU A 180 6.78 8.03 21.53
CA GLU A 180 6.40 8.73 22.76
C GLU A 180 4.95 8.41 23.12
N ILE A 181 4.68 8.23 24.42
CA ILE A 181 3.40 7.76 24.99
C ILE A 181 2.19 8.65 24.58
N LYS A 182 2.43 9.89 24.12
CA LYS A 182 1.39 10.89 23.83
C LYS A 182 0.99 11.02 22.35
N GLN A 183 1.61 10.30 21.42
CA GLN A 183 1.36 10.50 19.99
C GLN A 183 0.10 9.76 19.49
N ILE A 184 -0.57 10.36 18.50
CA ILE A 184 -1.80 9.83 17.91
C ILE A 184 -1.43 8.82 16.81
N LYS A 185 -1.95 7.58 16.93
CA LYS A 185 -1.86 6.58 15.87
C LYS A 185 -2.92 6.86 14.81
N ILE A 186 -2.52 6.93 13.56
CA ILE A 186 -3.45 7.05 12.43
C ILE A 186 -4.10 5.69 12.20
N GLN A 187 -5.42 5.64 12.30
CA GLN A 187 -6.20 4.42 12.12
C GLN A 187 -6.98 4.39 10.80
N GLU A 188 -7.28 5.57 10.25
CA GLU A 188 -8.06 5.69 9.03
C GLU A 188 -7.23 5.39 7.77
N SER A 189 -7.73 4.45 6.97
CA SER A 189 -7.14 4.03 5.69
C SER A 189 -6.80 5.20 4.77
N ASP A 190 -7.71 6.17 4.68
CA ASP A 190 -7.61 7.23 3.69
C ASP A 190 -6.63 8.33 4.14
N HIS A 191 -6.51 8.53 5.45
CA HIS A 191 -5.46 9.39 6.01
C HIS A 191 -4.06 8.80 5.80
N ILE A 192 -3.92 7.47 5.90
CA ILE A 192 -2.66 6.78 5.60
C ILE A 192 -2.28 6.99 4.13
N GLU A 193 -3.21 6.77 3.20
CA GLU A 193 -2.94 6.97 1.77
C GLU A 193 -2.62 8.43 1.44
N TYR A 194 -3.37 9.38 2.00
CA TYR A 194 -3.11 10.81 1.82
C TYR A 194 -1.69 11.20 2.26
N LEU A 195 -1.28 10.82 3.48
CA LEU A 195 0.05 11.16 3.99
C LEU A 195 1.15 10.42 3.23
N TYR A 196 0.91 9.16 2.86
CA TYR A 196 1.82 8.38 2.05
C TYR A 196 2.04 9.08 0.71
N GLN A 197 0.98 9.42 -0.02
CA GLN A 197 1.05 10.11 -1.30
C GLN A 197 1.72 11.48 -1.18
N ARG A 198 1.45 12.24 -0.11
CA ARG A 198 2.06 13.55 0.12
C ARG A 198 3.58 13.45 0.30
N MET A 199 4.05 12.56 1.17
CA MET A 199 5.48 12.30 1.35
C MET A 199 6.12 11.71 0.08
N PHE A 200 5.44 10.76 -0.55
CA PHE A 200 5.91 10.14 -1.78
C PHE A 200 6.07 11.15 -2.91
N SER A 201 5.21 12.17 -2.98
CA SER A 201 5.31 13.26 -3.97
C SER A 201 6.58 14.09 -3.81
N LEU A 202 6.93 14.44 -2.56
CA LEU A 202 8.20 15.11 -2.29
C LEU A 202 9.37 14.21 -2.67
N ILE A 203 9.38 12.95 -2.22
CA ILE A 203 10.45 11.99 -2.53
C ILE A 203 10.59 11.79 -4.04
N HIS A 204 9.49 11.61 -4.77
CA HIS A 204 9.48 11.41 -6.22
C HIS A 204 10.17 12.55 -6.96
N LEU A 205 9.91 13.80 -6.54
CA LEU A 205 10.59 14.97 -7.09
C LEU A 205 12.09 14.96 -6.75
N LEU A 206 12.44 14.75 -5.48
CA LEU A 206 13.84 14.82 -5.01
C LEU A 206 14.72 13.71 -5.60
N LEU A 207 14.18 12.52 -5.85
CA LEU A 207 14.96 11.43 -6.44
C LEU A 207 15.33 11.67 -7.90
N LYS A 208 14.63 12.58 -8.61
CA LYS A 208 15.03 12.98 -9.97
C LYS A 208 16.31 13.81 -9.99
N THR A 209 16.70 14.39 -8.86
CA THR A 209 17.91 15.22 -8.75
C THR A 209 19.12 14.44 -8.28
N LEU A 210 18.94 13.18 -7.85
CA LEU A 210 20.05 12.33 -7.46
C LEU A 210 20.71 11.70 -8.69
N PRO A 211 22.04 11.48 -8.66
CA PRO A 211 22.71 10.70 -9.69
C PRO A 211 22.09 9.30 -9.77
N SER A 212 21.81 8.86 -11.00
CA SER A 212 21.31 7.50 -11.30
C SER A 212 22.44 6.48 -11.34
#